data_AF-A0A258BMV2-F1
#
_entry.id   AF-A0A258BMV2-F1
#
_cell.length_a   1.000
_cell.length_b   1.000
_cell.length_c   1.000
_cell.angle_alpha   90.00
_cell.angle_beta   90.00
_cell.angle_gamma   90.00
#
_symmetry.space_group_name_H-M   'P 1'
#
loop_
_entity.id
_entity.type
_entity.pdbx_description
1 polymer ?
#
loop_
_entity_poly.entity_id
_entity_poly.type
_entity_poly.pdbx_seq_one_letter_code
_entity_poly.pdbx_strand_id
1 'polypeptide(L)'
;TIGQRHGLNVGGGLPYYVVGKDMQRNIVFVSQNLNHDEMWREQIHLQDIHWIGDAPAEGDQLKVRLRHRGQLLTVRSFHIENGTMTLALKNAERAVAAGQSAVIYRDSQVLGGGILAAG
;
A
#
# COMPACT_ATOMS: atom_id res chain seq x y z
N THR A 1 2.05 -14.54 0.30
CA THR A 1 1.68 -13.10 0.16
C THR A 1 0.28 -12.87 0.69
N ILE A 2 -0.04 -11.68 1.23
CA ILE A 2 -1.45 -11.30 1.48
C ILE A 2 -2.20 -11.40 0.14
N GLY A 3 -3.26 -12.20 0.08
CA GLY A 3 -3.96 -12.55 -1.17
C GLY A 3 -3.39 -13.76 -1.95
N GLN A 4 -2.59 -14.64 -1.34
CA GLN A 4 -2.08 -15.84 -2.02
C GLN A 4 -3.18 -16.91 -2.19
N ARG A 5 -3.34 -17.41 -3.42
CA ARG A 5 -4.42 -18.32 -3.83
C ARG A 5 -4.02 -19.81 -3.90
N HIS A 6 -2.81 -20.19 -3.50
CA HIS A 6 -2.34 -21.59 -3.54
C HIS A 6 -1.47 -21.90 -2.32
N GLY A 7 -1.86 -22.91 -1.54
CA GLY A 7 -1.07 -23.47 -0.44
C GLY A 7 -1.84 -23.99 0.79
N LEU A 8 -3.15 -23.70 0.92
CA LEU A 8 -3.96 -24.17 2.04
C LEU A 8 -4.92 -25.25 1.57
N ASN A 9 -4.55 -26.52 1.77
CA ASN A 9 -5.41 -27.69 1.59
C ASN A 9 -6.52 -27.71 2.66
N VAL A 10 -7.40 -26.72 2.65
CA VAL A 10 -8.60 -26.69 3.49
C VAL A 10 -9.78 -26.68 2.54
N GLY A 11 -10.24 -27.88 2.19
CA GLY A 11 -11.38 -28.06 1.31
C GLY A 11 -12.68 -27.58 1.95
N GLY A 12 -13.58 -27.05 1.11
CA GLY A 12 -15.02 -26.94 1.40
C GLY A 12 -15.49 -25.69 2.15
N GLY A 13 -15.12 -24.48 1.72
CA GLY A 13 -15.69 -23.24 2.26
C GLY A 13 -15.32 -21.99 1.48
N LEU A 14 -16.04 -20.88 1.73
CA LEU A 14 -15.76 -19.55 1.17
C LEU A 14 -14.26 -19.17 1.38
N PRO A 15 -13.62 -18.51 0.40
CA PRO A 15 -12.18 -18.29 0.40
C PRO A 15 -11.75 -17.46 1.61
N TYR A 16 -10.77 -17.97 2.35
CA TYR A 16 -10.08 -17.24 3.41
C TYR A 16 -9.04 -16.28 2.81
N TYR A 17 -9.08 -15.00 3.20
CA TYR A 17 -8.11 -13.98 2.80
C TYR A 17 -7.24 -13.61 4.00
N VAL A 18 -5.92 -13.49 3.77
CA VAL A 18 -5.00 -13.03 4.80
C VAL A 18 -5.26 -11.55 5.10
N VAL A 19 -5.63 -11.24 6.34
CA VAL A 19 -5.94 -9.88 6.82
C VAL A 19 -4.85 -9.30 7.72
N GLY A 20 -3.94 -10.14 8.22
CA GLY A 20 -2.86 -9.68 9.09
C GLY A 20 -1.77 -10.73 9.25
N LYS A 21 -0.61 -10.29 9.73
CA LYS A 21 0.53 -11.15 10.05
C LYS A 21 1.22 -10.66 11.31
N ASP A 22 1.46 -11.56 12.24
CA ASP A 22 2.36 -11.33 13.37
C ASP A 22 3.65 -12.12 13.10
N MET A 23 4.70 -11.38 12.72
CA MET A 23 5.99 -11.98 12.37
C MET A 23 6.76 -12.48 13.59
N GLN A 24 6.54 -11.91 14.78
CA GLN A 24 7.20 -12.37 16.01
C GLN A 24 6.62 -13.70 16.48
N ARG A 25 5.31 -13.87 16.32
CA ARG A 25 4.61 -15.10 16.72
C ARG A 25 4.45 -16.10 15.58
N ASN A 26 4.88 -15.75 14.36
CA ASN A 26 4.67 -16.53 13.14
C ASN A 26 3.18 -16.88 12.90
N ILE A 27 2.28 -15.93 13.18
CA ILE A 27 0.82 -16.10 13.04
C ILE A 27 0.35 -15.37 11.79
N VAL A 28 -0.52 -16.02 11.01
CA VAL A 28 -1.20 -15.44 9.85
C VAL A 28 -2.70 -15.38 10.16
N PHE A 29 -3.25 -14.17 10.22
CA PHE A 29 -4.67 -13.96 10.43
C PHE A 29 -5.40 -14.06 9.09
N VAL A 30 -6.42 -14.90 9.01
CA VAL A 30 -7.26 -15.08 7.82
C VAL A 30 -8.73 -14.80 8.14
N SER A 31 -9.42 -14.12 7.24
CA SER A 31 -10.85 -13.79 7.36
C SER A 31 -11.60 -14.15 6.08
N GLN A 32 -12.85 -14.62 6.23
CA GLN A 32 -13.81 -14.78 5.12
C GLN A 32 -14.59 -13.48 4.87
N ASN A 33 -14.49 -12.50 5.76
CA ASN A 33 -15.17 -11.22 5.65
C ASN A 33 -14.19 -10.15 5.14
N LEU A 34 -14.28 -9.85 3.84
CA LEU A 34 -13.49 -8.83 3.15
C LEU A 34 -14.00 -7.38 3.39
N ASN A 35 -15.10 -7.20 4.13
CA ASN A 35 -15.75 -5.91 4.39
C ASN A 35 -15.50 -5.38 5.82
N HIS A 36 -14.35 -5.65 6.42
CA HIS A 36 -13.95 -4.92 7.62
C HIS A 36 -13.45 -3.53 7.22
N ASP A 37 -13.98 -2.47 7.83
CA ASP A 37 -13.59 -1.07 7.59
C ASP A 37 -12.08 -0.83 7.80
N GLU A 38 -11.44 -1.64 8.64
CA GLU A 38 -9.99 -1.65 8.88
C GLU A 38 -9.15 -2.02 7.63
N MET A 39 -9.79 -2.58 6.59
CA MET A 39 -9.14 -2.87 5.32
C MET A 39 -9.11 -1.68 4.37
N TRP A 40 -9.59 -0.48 4.73
CA TRP A 40 -9.51 0.69 3.85
C TRP A 40 -8.60 1.74 4.45
N ARG A 41 -7.63 2.24 3.66
CA ARG A 41 -6.72 3.29 4.10
C ARG A 41 -6.85 4.52 3.21
N GLU A 42 -7.05 5.67 3.86
CA GLU A 42 -6.98 6.99 3.22
C GLU A 42 -5.58 7.59 3.29
N GLN A 43 -4.74 7.13 4.21
CA GLN A 43 -3.37 7.58 4.37
C GLN A 43 -2.38 6.44 4.14
N ILE A 44 -1.28 6.76 3.48
CA ILE A 44 -0.20 5.84 3.15
C ILE A 44 1.11 6.44 3.63
N HIS A 45 1.83 5.67 4.43
CA HIS A 45 3.16 6.02 4.89
C HIS A 45 4.18 5.21 4.11
N LEU A 46 5.13 5.92 3.52
CA LEU A 46 6.23 5.36 2.77
C LEU A 46 7.54 5.67 3.51
N GLN A 47 8.37 4.64 3.64
CA GLN A 47 9.73 4.72 4.13
C GLN A 47 10.71 4.36 3.00
N ASP A 48 12.00 4.52 3.25
CA ASP A 48 13.08 4.17 2.30
C ASP A 48 12.83 4.79 0.91
N ILE A 49 12.48 6.08 0.91
CA ILE A 49 12.14 6.81 -0.30
C ILE A 49 13.37 6.92 -1.21
N HIS A 50 13.19 6.58 -2.47
CA HIS A 50 14.18 6.76 -3.52
C HIS A 50 13.60 7.56 -4.69
N TRP A 51 14.27 8.66 -5.03
CA TRP A 51 13.91 9.52 -6.16
C TRP A 51 14.80 9.22 -7.36
N ILE A 52 14.20 9.12 -8.54
CA ILE A 52 14.92 8.95 -9.82
C ILE A 52 15.42 10.32 -10.31
N GLY A 53 14.63 11.37 -10.06
CA GLY A 53 14.99 12.77 -10.32
C GLY A 53 14.75 13.62 -9.08
N ASP A 54 14.16 14.79 -9.27
CA ASP A 54 13.84 15.67 -8.15
C ASP A 54 12.64 15.16 -7.35
N ALA A 55 12.70 15.39 -6.03
CA ALA A 55 11.56 15.20 -5.15
C ALA A 55 10.39 16.12 -5.56
N PRO A 56 9.13 15.72 -5.29
CA PRO A 56 7.99 16.56 -5.59
C PRO A 56 7.98 17.82 -4.72
N ALA A 57 7.59 18.94 -5.33
CA ALA A 57 7.43 20.22 -4.67
C ALA A 57 5.99 20.40 -4.18
N GLU A 58 5.82 21.23 -3.15
CA GLU A 58 4.49 21.54 -2.62
C GLU A 58 3.56 22.05 -3.74
N GLY A 59 2.34 21.51 -3.80
CA GLY A 59 1.36 21.81 -4.85
C GLY A 59 1.37 20.86 -6.05
N ASP A 60 2.35 19.96 -6.16
CA ASP A 60 2.37 18.95 -7.22
C ASP A 60 1.16 18.00 -7.16
N GLN A 61 0.57 17.72 -8.32
CA GLN A 61 -0.46 16.70 -8.45
C GLN A 61 0.18 15.33 -8.63
N LEU A 62 0.14 14.54 -7.56
CA LEU A 62 0.75 13.22 -7.54
C LEU A 62 -0.27 12.10 -7.73
N LYS A 63 0.20 11.00 -8.32
CA LYS A 63 -0.47 9.71 -8.30
C LYS A 63 0.45 8.65 -7.72
N VAL A 64 -0.11 7.67 -7.05
CA VAL A 64 0.65 6.55 -6.48
C VAL A 64 0.10 5.21 -6.94
N ARG A 65 1.00 4.27 -7.21
CA ARG A 65 0.67 2.87 -7.50
C ARG A 65 1.28 1.99 -6.42
N LEU A 66 0.44 1.26 -5.69
CA LEU A 66 0.84 0.50 -4.50
C LEU A 66 1.16 -0.98 -4.76
N ARG A 67 0.85 -1.48 -5.96
CA ARG A 67 1.16 -2.84 -6.38
C ARG A 67 1.41 -2.87 -7.88
N HIS A 68 2.23 -3.80 -8.32
CA HIS A 68 2.48 -4.02 -9.75
C HIS A 68 1.15 -4.25 -10.49
N ARG A 69 0.93 -3.50 -11.58
CA ARG A 69 -0.33 -3.46 -12.36
C ARG A 69 -1.58 -3.03 -11.56
N GLY A 70 -1.39 -2.41 -10.39
CA GLY A 70 -2.46 -1.74 -9.66
C GLY A 70 -2.93 -0.46 -10.34
N GLN A 71 -4.11 0.02 -9.96
CA GLN A 71 -4.61 1.31 -10.39
C GLN A 71 -3.71 2.46 -9.89
N LEU A 72 -3.70 3.57 -10.62
CA LEU A 72 -3.09 4.82 -10.16
C LEU A 72 -4.09 5.54 -9.26
N LEU A 73 -3.67 5.79 -8.02
CA LEU A 73 -4.48 6.46 -7.02
C LEU A 73 -4.10 7.94 -6.99
N THR A 74 -5.09 8.81 -7.04
CA THR A 74 -4.86 10.26 -6.92
C THR A 74 -4.50 10.61 -5.48
N VAL A 75 -3.40 11.33 -5.30
CA VAL A 75 -2.97 11.90 -4.02
C VAL A 75 -3.64 13.26 -3.85
N ARG A 76 -4.31 13.46 -2.71
CA ARG A 76 -4.93 14.71 -2.31
C ARG A 76 -3.90 15.68 -1.74
N SER A 77 -3.01 15.19 -0.89
CA SER A 77 -1.92 15.96 -0.30
C SER A 77 -0.80 15.02 0.10
N PHE A 78 0.40 15.56 0.24
CA PHE A 78 1.55 14.81 0.72
C PHE A 78 2.44 15.65 1.62
N HIS A 79 3.22 14.97 2.44
CA HIS A 79 4.25 15.56 3.29
C HIS A 79 5.49 14.67 3.27
N ILE A 80 6.67 15.28 3.17
CA ILE A 80 7.96 14.58 3.19
C ILE A 80 8.74 15.11 4.39
N GLU A 81 9.12 14.22 5.29
CA GLU A 81 9.89 14.55 6.48
C GLU A 81 10.82 13.39 6.84
N ASN A 82 12.08 13.69 7.17
CA ASN A 82 13.07 12.72 7.67
C ASN A 82 13.21 11.45 6.79
N GLY A 83 13.14 11.59 5.46
CA GLY A 83 13.25 10.47 4.51
C GLY A 83 12.00 9.59 4.41
N THR A 84 10.91 9.98 5.08
CA THR A 84 9.59 9.36 4.96
C THR A 84 8.66 10.26 4.17
N MET A 85 7.64 9.66 3.55
CA MET A 85 6.58 10.38 2.85
C MET A 85 5.22 9.88 3.32
N THR A 86 4.36 10.81 3.72
CA THR A 86 2.95 10.53 4.00
C THR A 86 2.10 11.05 2.85
N LEU A 87 1.25 10.19 2.31
CA LEU A 87 0.33 10.47 1.22
C LEU A 87 -1.11 10.36 1.72
N ALA A 88 -1.91 11.41 1.54
CA ALA A 88 -3.36 11.32 1.68
C ALA A 88 -3.97 11.02 0.31
N LEU A 89 -4.77 9.96 0.20
CA LEU A 89 -5.46 9.59 -1.04
C LEU A 89 -6.75 10.38 -1.21
N LYS A 90 -7.15 10.62 -2.46
CA LYS A 90 -8.45 11.22 -2.77
C LYS A 90 -9.61 10.28 -2.46
N ASN A 91 -9.43 8.99 -2.71
CA ASN A 91 -10.37 7.91 -2.40
C ASN A 91 -9.62 6.84 -1.60
N ALA A 92 -10.25 6.26 -0.58
CA ALA A 92 -9.65 5.16 0.17
C ALA A 92 -9.33 3.97 -0.76
N GLU A 93 -8.18 3.33 -0.54
CA GLU A 93 -7.80 2.08 -1.22
C GLU A 93 -7.74 0.96 -0.20
N ARG A 94 -8.06 -0.26 -0.65
CA ARG A 94 -7.92 -1.44 0.17
C ARG A 94 -6.47 -1.60 0.65
N ALA A 95 -6.31 -1.80 1.95
CA ALA A 95 -5.07 -1.97 2.68
C ALA A 95 -4.11 -2.88 1.91
N VAL A 96 -2.98 -2.29 1.55
CA VAL A 96 -1.88 -2.97 0.90
C VAL A 96 -0.93 -3.42 2.01
N ALA A 97 -0.39 -4.63 1.87
CA ALA A 97 0.49 -5.19 2.87
C ALA A 97 1.74 -4.32 3.06
N ALA A 98 2.16 -4.16 4.31
CA ALA A 98 3.46 -3.58 4.64
C ALA A 98 4.58 -4.32 3.89
N GLY A 99 5.62 -3.58 3.50
CA GLY A 99 6.75 -4.11 2.74
C GLY A 99 6.54 -4.16 1.22
N GLN A 100 5.35 -3.84 0.70
CA GLN A 100 5.19 -3.65 -0.75
C GLN A 100 5.78 -2.32 -1.19
N SER A 101 6.34 -2.29 -2.40
CA SER A 101 6.81 -1.05 -3.01
C SER A 101 5.65 -0.22 -3.55
N ALA A 102 5.71 1.09 -3.32
CA ALA A 102 4.86 2.08 -3.95
C ALA A 102 5.68 2.92 -4.94
N VAL A 103 5.06 3.27 -6.06
CA VAL A 103 5.68 4.11 -7.11
C VAL A 103 4.90 5.40 -7.24
N ILE A 104 5.61 6.52 -7.25
CA ILE A 104 5.08 7.88 -7.26
C ILE A 104 5.22 8.47 -8.66
N TYR A 105 4.15 9.06 -9.14
CA TYR A 105 4.04 9.64 -10.47
C TYR A 105 3.60 11.10 -10.38
N ARG A 106 4.13 11.92 -11.30
CA ARG A 106 3.57 13.22 -11.68
C ARG A 106 3.18 13.12 -13.15
N ASP A 107 1.89 13.27 -13.44
CA ASP A 107 1.31 13.00 -14.76
C ASP A 107 1.67 11.60 -15.31
N SER A 108 2.55 11.54 -16.32
CA SER A 108 3.08 10.31 -16.93
C SER A 108 4.51 9.98 -16.51
N GLN A 109 5.16 10.87 -15.75
CA GLN A 109 6.54 10.71 -15.30
C GLN A 109 6.59 9.94 -13.97
N VAL A 110 7.53 9.00 -13.86
CA VAL A 110 7.89 8.37 -12.59
C VAL A 110 8.87 9.29 -11.86
N LEU A 111 8.51 9.73 -10.65
CA LEU A 111 9.40 10.52 -9.81
C LEU A 111 10.31 9.64 -8.95
N GLY A 112 9.77 8.52 -8.48
CA GLY A 112 10.45 7.65 -7.54
C GLY A 112 9.50 6.66 -6.87
N GLY A 113 9.88 6.19 -5.69
CA GLY A 113 9.07 5.26 -4.92
C GLY A 113 9.62 5.06 -3.51
N GLY A 114 8.94 4.19 -2.78
CA GLY A 114 9.34 3.81 -1.42
C GLY A 114 8.65 2.52 -1.01
N ILE A 115 8.84 2.12 0.24
CA ILE A 115 8.26 0.92 0.83
C ILE A 115 7.10 1.32 1.72
N LEU A 116 5.95 0.66 1.57
CA LEU A 116 4.82 0.80 2.48
C LEU A 116 5.27 0.42 3.90
N ALA A 117 5.26 1.39 4.81
CA ALA A 117 5.52 1.16 6.22
C ALA A 117 4.38 0.35 6.85
N ALA A 118 4.69 -0.44 7.87
CA ALA A 118 3.67 -1.01 8.73
C ALA A 118 3.08 0.13 9.58
N GLY A 119 1.77 0.34 9.49
CA GLY A 119 1.05 1.22 10.40
C GLY A 119 -0.05 0.46 11.07
#